data_AF-A0A0U1NYC1-F1
#
_entry.id   AF-A0A0U1NYC1-F1
#
_cell.length_a   1.000
_cell.length_b   1.000
_cell.length_c   1.000
_cell.angle_alpha   90.00
_cell.angle_beta   90.00
_cell.angle_gamma   90.00
#
_symmetry.space_group_name_H-M   'P 1'
#
loop_
_entity.id
_entity.type
_entity.pdbx_description
1 polymer ?
#
loop_
_entity_poly.entity_id
_entity_poly.type
_entity_poly.pdbx_seq_one_letter_code
_entity_poly.pdbx_strand_id
1 'polypeptide(L)'
;MNWIQYLTEKSLYVKSILSSQKQMGIDKVHFRQLTPVLNRLLEYAPQEAQEFLKHKTDTSAQCLLTWLATIGEIIKLDNGYYAIWPACNLVLPRTKQQIGVRYVLDHEIQPITITSKPNKTKPILAMTDYLYTSSLQETLNDYKSFTKSNDIDTIYRFTKHGKQQVTKNFTPNELYFAEKKQVFVHGGHKTDRFLAKFQNGWHIQQVAERNVRRVYYALNARAGRYYTYSLKKHTVYTELELQFCLPHEEFAMISLIGMPKIFKNAKTFYIPNMYVEDMIAILQRLEMKERC
;
A
#
# COMPACT_ATOMS: atom_id res chain seq x y z
N MET A 1 2.05 23.78 2.33
CA MET A 1 2.45 22.36 2.27
C MET A 1 3.64 22.22 1.30
N ASN A 2 4.78 22.87 1.60
CA ASN A 2 5.86 23.00 0.61
C ASN A 2 6.62 21.69 0.41
N TRP A 3 6.58 20.77 1.38
CA TRP A 3 7.24 19.47 1.30
C TRP A 3 6.58 18.51 0.29
N ILE A 4 5.26 18.64 0.05
CA ILE A 4 4.54 17.83 -0.96
C ILE A 4 5.04 18.20 -2.36
N GLN A 5 5.09 19.50 -2.66
CA GLN A 5 5.61 20.01 -3.93
C GLN A 5 7.06 19.56 -4.14
N TYR A 6 7.89 19.64 -3.10
CA TYR A 6 9.26 19.13 -3.13
C TYR A 6 9.32 17.63 -3.50
N LEU A 7 8.47 16.78 -2.90
CA LEU A 7 8.40 15.36 -3.27
C LEU A 7 7.90 15.13 -4.69
N THR A 8 6.95 15.94 -5.18
CA THR A 8 6.47 15.88 -6.56
C THR A 8 7.61 16.21 -7.54
N GLU A 9 8.41 17.24 -7.26
CA GLU A 9 9.59 17.56 -8.07
C GLU A 9 10.59 16.40 -8.13
N LYS A 10 10.83 15.71 -7.00
CA LYS A 10 11.72 14.54 -6.98
C LYS A 10 11.12 13.34 -7.71
N SER A 11 9.80 13.16 -7.65
CA SER A 11 9.08 12.16 -8.44
C SER A 11 9.26 12.40 -9.94
N LEU A 12 9.06 13.64 -10.40
CA LEU A 12 9.26 14.03 -11.80
C LEU A 12 10.70 13.80 -12.25
N TYR A 13 11.67 14.16 -11.41
CA TYR A 13 13.08 13.90 -11.68
C TYR A 13 13.40 12.40 -11.84
N VAL A 14 12.89 11.54 -10.95
CA VAL A 14 13.08 10.09 -11.08
C VAL A 14 12.46 9.59 -12.40
N LYS A 15 11.24 10.00 -12.71
CA LYS A 15 10.54 9.61 -13.94
C LYS A 15 11.28 10.08 -15.19
N SER A 16 11.86 11.28 -15.17
CA SER A 16 12.61 11.83 -16.31
C SER A 16 13.89 11.06 -16.58
N ILE A 17 14.63 10.66 -15.53
CA ILE A 17 15.78 9.76 -15.69
C ILE A 17 15.34 8.44 -16.32
N LEU A 18 14.32 7.78 -15.74
CA LEU A 18 13.85 6.47 -16.23
C LEU A 18 13.36 6.55 -17.69
N SER A 19 12.63 7.61 -18.05
CA SER A 19 12.17 7.84 -19.41
C SER A 19 13.32 8.08 -20.39
N SER A 20 14.34 8.85 -19.99
CA SER A 20 15.49 9.15 -20.85
C SER A 20 16.33 7.91 -21.11
N GLN A 21 16.55 7.08 -20.09
CA GLN A 21 17.26 5.80 -20.23
C GLN A 21 16.51 4.87 -21.19
N LYS A 22 15.18 4.80 -21.10
CA LYS A 22 14.35 4.03 -22.03
C LYS A 22 14.48 4.52 -23.48
N GLN A 23 14.53 5.82 -23.72
CA GLN A 23 14.77 6.38 -25.05
C GLN A 23 16.15 6.02 -25.63
N MET A 24 17.12 5.78 -24.76
CA MET A 24 18.47 5.30 -25.13
C MET A 24 18.55 3.77 -25.29
N GLY A 25 17.42 3.06 -25.27
CA GLY A 25 17.37 1.59 -25.37
C GLY A 25 17.64 0.85 -24.06
N ILE A 26 17.72 1.56 -22.92
CA ILE A 26 17.89 0.96 -21.60
C ILE A 26 16.52 0.87 -20.92
N ASP A 27 15.89 -0.30 -21.01
CA ASP A 27 14.52 -0.51 -20.50
C ASP A 27 14.40 -0.50 -18.98
N LYS A 28 15.51 -0.65 -18.25
CA LYS A 28 15.53 -0.72 -16.79
C LYS A 28 16.81 -0.14 -16.19
N VAL A 29 16.67 0.59 -15.09
CA VAL A 29 17.77 1.28 -14.40
C VAL A 29 17.99 0.66 -13.03
N HIS A 30 19.23 0.31 -12.70
CA HIS A 30 19.56 -0.29 -11.41
C HIS A 30 19.56 0.77 -10.29
N PHE A 31 19.08 0.42 -9.10
CA PHE A 31 18.96 1.36 -7.98
C PHE A 31 20.29 2.04 -7.61
N ARG A 32 21.42 1.33 -7.73
CA ARG A 32 22.77 1.90 -7.47
C ARG A 32 23.11 3.10 -8.34
N GLN A 33 22.48 3.26 -9.51
CA GLN A 33 22.66 4.45 -10.36
C GLN A 33 21.80 5.63 -9.90
N LEU A 34 20.62 5.35 -9.32
CA LEU A 34 19.68 6.38 -8.86
C LEU A 34 20.03 6.89 -7.46
N THR A 35 20.35 5.97 -6.53
CA THR A 35 20.49 6.26 -5.10
C THR A 35 21.52 7.35 -4.76
N PRO A 36 22.75 7.39 -5.33
CA PRO A 36 23.72 8.43 -4.99
C PRO A 36 23.28 9.83 -5.38
N VAL A 37 22.59 9.96 -6.52
CA VAL A 37 22.07 11.24 -7.00
C VAL A 37 20.89 11.68 -6.13
N LEU A 38 19.96 10.76 -5.86
CA LEU A 38 18.79 11.05 -5.03
C LEU A 38 19.17 11.40 -3.58
N ASN A 39 20.16 10.73 -2.99
CA ASN A 39 20.61 11.05 -1.64
C ASN A 39 21.16 12.48 -1.56
N ARG A 40 21.95 12.93 -2.54
CA ARG A 40 22.42 14.32 -2.63
C ARG A 40 21.27 15.31 -2.78
N LEU A 41 20.28 14.97 -3.62
CA LEU A 41 19.11 15.84 -3.81
C LEU A 41 18.25 15.95 -2.54
N LEU A 42 18.19 14.88 -1.75
CA LEU A 42 17.38 14.77 -0.54
C LEU A 42 18.09 15.26 0.73
N GLU A 43 19.39 15.55 0.68
CA GLU A 43 20.19 16.03 1.82
C GLU A 43 19.62 17.33 2.40
N TYR A 44 19.15 18.23 1.51
CA TYR A 44 18.55 19.51 1.87
C TYR A 44 17.01 19.49 1.80
N ALA A 45 16.40 18.31 1.93
CA ALA A 45 14.95 18.22 1.96
C ALA A 45 14.37 18.98 3.16
N PRO A 46 13.20 19.64 3.02
CA PRO A 46 12.46 20.22 4.15
C PRO A 46 12.25 19.18 5.26
N GLN A 47 12.18 19.62 6.52
CA GLN A 47 12.06 18.72 7.67
C GLN A 47 10.91 17.72 7.52
N GLU A 48 9.75 18.16 7.06
CA GLU A 48 8.57 17.31 6.89
C GLU A 48 8.79 16.24 5.80
N ALA A 49 9.55 16.57 4.74
CA ALA A 49 9.94 15.57 3.73
C ALA A 49 10.96 14.57 4.30
N GLN A 50 11.87 15.01 5.16
CA GLN A 50 12.78 14.10 5.88
C GLN A 50 12.01 13.17 6.82
N GLU A 51 11.03 13.70 7.57
CA GLU A 51 10.14 12.93 8.44
C GLU A 51 9.31 11.90 7.64
N PHE A 52 8.79 12.31 6.48
CA PHE A 52 8.06 11.42 5.58
C PHE A 52 8.93 10.23 5.10
N LEU A 53 10.20 10.50 4.78
CA LEU A 53 11.16 9.51 4.26
C LEU A 53 11.93 8.76 5.37
N LYS A 54 11.73 9.11 6.64
CA LYS A 54 12.47 8.56 7.78
C LYS A 54 12.19 7.07 7.95
N HIS A 55 13.23 6.24 7.92
CA HIS A 55 13.15 4.82 8.22
C HIS A 55 14.40 4.33 8.95
N LYS A 56 14.29 3.23 9.70
CA LYS A 56 15.39 2.70 10.52
C LYS A 56 16.51 2.08 9.69
N THR A 57 16.17 1.43 8.58
CA THR A 57 17.10 0.61 7.78
C THR A 57 17.32 1.13 6.36
N ASP A 58 16.37 1.92 5.85
CA ASP A 58 16.35 2.32 4.45
C ASP A 58 16.78 3.77 4.35
N THR A 59 17.61 4.10 3.36
CA THR A 59 17.98 5.49 3.04
C THR A 59 16.79 6.28 2.51
N SER A 60 16.81 7.61 2.61
CA SER A 60 15.74 8.48 2.09
C SER A 60 15.46 8.24 0.60
N ALA A 61 16.50 8.01 -0.22
CA ALA A 61 16.33 7.65 -1.62
C ALA A 61 15.64 6.29 -1.82
N GLN A 62 16.00 5.27 -1.02
CA GLN A 62 15.32 3.96 -1.07
C GLN A 62 13.86 4.08 -0.64
N CYS A 63 13.57 4.88 0.40
CA CYS A 63 12.21 5.18 0.82
C CYS A 63 11.41 5.85 -0.31
N LEU A 64 11.98 6.87 -0.95
CA LEU A 64 11.34 7.57 -2.07
C LEU A 64 11.03 6.61 -3.23
N LEU A 65 12.02 5.84 -3.70
CA LEU A 65 11.83 4.87 -4.78
C LEU A 65 10.83 3.77 -4.41
N THR A 66 10.84 3.30 -3.17
CA THR A 66 9.89 2.29 -2.70
C THR A 66 8.49 2.85 -2.62
N TRP A 67 8.33 4.11 -2.20
CA TRP A 67 7.03 4.78 -2.17
C TRP A 67 6.48 5.01 -3.58
N LEU A 68 7.28 5.56 -4.50
CA LEU A 68 6.89 5.74 -5.91
C LEU A 68 6.52 4.41 -6.57
N ALA A 69 7.25 3.34 -6.26
CA ALA A 69 6.91 2.01 -6.76
C ALA A 69 5.62 1.47 -6.13
N THR A 70 5.39 1.74 -4.84
CA THR A 70 4.20 1.30 -4.10
C THR A 70 2.93 1.89 -4.68
N ILE A 71 2.95 3.16 -5.08
CA ILE A 71 1.81 3.84 -5.68
C ILE A 71 1.70 3.63 -7.20
N GLY A 72 2.64 2.89 -7.81
CA GLY A 72 2.68 2.55 -9.24
C GLY A 72 3.16 3.66 -10.18
N GLU A 73 3.72 4.76 -9.65
CA GLU A 73 4.33 5.83 -10.47
C GLU A 73 5.59 5.35 -11.21
N ILE A 74 6.28 4.36 -10.62
CA ILE A 74 7.37 3.61 -11.24
C ILE A 74 7.16 2.12 -10.97
N ILE A 75 7.89 1.27 -11.68
CA ILE A 75 7.87 -0.18 -11.50
C ILE A 75 9.14 -0.57 -10.79
N LYS A 76 9.02 -1.35 -9.71
CA LYS A 76 10.16 -2.07 -9.14
C LYS A 76 10.22 -3.47 -9.75
N LEU A 77 11.34 -3.78 -10.38
CA LEU A 77 11.66 -5.07 -10.96
C LEU A 77 12.58 -5.86 -10.01
N ASP A 78 12.78 -7.14 -10.31
CA ASP A 78 13.70 -8.00 -9.57
C ASP A 78 15.14 -7.45 -9.59
N ASN A 79 15.94 -7.90 -8.63
CA ASN A 79 17.36 -7.55 -8.50
C ASN A 79 17.63 -6.03 -8.44
N GLY A 80 16.67 -5.25 -7.93
CA GLY A 80 16.87 -3.82 -7.65
C GLY A 80 16.79 -2.91 -8.88
N TYR A 81 16.12 -3.35 -9.95
CA TYR A 81 15.89 -2.52 -11.14
C TYR A 81 14.58 -1.75 -11.05
N TYR A 82 14.52 -0.60 -11.74
CA TYR A 82 13.33 0.22 -11.87
C TYR A 82 13.06 0.57 -13.33
N ALA A 83 11.78 0.71 -13.66
CA ALA A 83 11.30 1.13 -14.97
C ALA A 83 10.09 2.04 -14.84
N ILE A 84 9.67 2.67 -15.94
CA ILE A 84 8.47 3.50 -16.01
C ILE A 84 7.48 2.92 -17.01
N TRP A 85 6.21 2.81 -16.61
CA TRP A 85 5.13 2.40 -17.51
C TRP A 85 4.64 3.56 -18.39
N PRO A 86 3.97 3.27 -19.51
CA PRO A 86 3.26 4.30 -20.28
C PRO A 86 2.27 5.04 -19.39
N ALA A 87 2.22 6.36 -19.55
CA ALA A 87 1.37 7.20 -18.74
C ALA A 87 -0.11 7.07 -19.13
N CYS A 88 -1.02 7.26 -18.16
CA CYS A 88 -2.46 7.10 -18.36
C CYS A 88 -3.26 8.05 -17.46
N ASN A 89 -4.57 8.10 -17.70
CA ASN A 89 -5.55 8.66 -16.79
C ASN A 89 -6.23 7.54 -16.00
N LEU A 90 -6.53 7.80 -14.73
CA LEU A 90 -7.30 6.92 -13.87
C LEU A 90 -8.66 7.54 -13.57
N VAL A 91 -9.72 6.75 -13.70
CA VAL A 91 -11.09 7.13 -13.32
C VAL A 91 -11.32 6.76 -11.85
N LEU A 92 -11.68 7.76 -11.05
CA LEU A 92 -11.95 7.60 -9.63
C LEU A 92 -13.27 6.83 -9.38
N PRO A 93 -13.35 6.04 -8.30
CA PRO A 93 -14.42 5.06 -8.11
C PRO A 93 -15.82 5.67 -7.93
N ARG A 94 -15.93 6.81 -7.24
CA ARG A 94 -17.21 7.41 -6.83
C ARG A 94 -17.58 8.61 -7.68
N THR A 95 -16.71 9.60 -7.76
CA THR A 95 -16.98 10.86 -8.47
C THR A 95 -16.81 10.74 -9.99
N LYS A 96 -16.16 9.66 -10.45
CA LYS A 96 -15.76 9.45 -11.85
C LYS A 96 -14.84 10.54 -12.41
N GLN A 97 -14.27 11.39 -11.55
CA GLN A 97 -13.23 12.32 -11.94
C GLN A 97 -11.99 11.56 -12.46
N GLN A 98 -11.18 12.24 -13.27
CA GLN A 98 -9.97 11.65 -13.83
C GLN A 98 -8.73 12.32 -13.23
N ILE A 99 -7.72 11.50 -12.95
CA ILE A 99 -6.38 11.96 -12.53
C ILE A 99 -5.31 11.37 -13.46
N GLY A 100 -4.24 12.11 -13.70
CA GLY A 100 -3.10 11.69 -14.51
C GLY A 100 -2.00 11.05 -13.68
N VAL A 101 -1.44 9.93 -14.15
CA VAL A 101 -0.36 9.20 -13.47
C VAL A 101 0.81 8.91 -14.41
N ARG A 102 2.03 8.85 -13.86
CA ARG A 102 3.30 8.54 -14.55
C ARG A 102 3.75 9.57 -15.59
N TYR A 103 3.19 10.78 -15.56
CA TYR A 103 3.64 11.86 -16.43
C TYR A 103 5.03 12.38 -16.06
N VAL A 104 5.84 12.64 -17.08
CA VAL A 104 7.29 12.87 -16.93
C VAL A 104 7.65 14.36 -16.92
N LEU A 105 6.93 15.24 -17.65
CA LEU A 105 7.49 16.57 -17.93
C LEU A 105 6.57 17.80 -17.86
N ASP A 106 5.24 17.76 -17.93
CA ASP A 106 4.47 19.01 -17.74
C ASP A 106 2.97 18.77 -17.63
N HIS A 107 2.49 18.58 -16.40
CA HIS A 107 1.07 18.72 -16.14
C HIS A 107 0.88 19.38 -14.79
N GLU A 108 -0.11 20.27 -14.70
CA GLU A 108 -0.43 21.02 -13.48
C GLU A 108 -0.45 20.08 -12.28
N ILE A 109 0.52 20.30 -11.40
CA ILE A 109 0.72 19.55 -10.16
C ILE A 109 -0.41 19.93 -9.21
N GLN A 110 -1.00 18.92 -8.58
CA GLN A 110 -1.98 19.16 -7.54
C GLN A 110 -1.30 19.41 -6.20
N PRO A 111 -1.83 20.33 -5.36
CA PRO A 111 -1.13 20.79 -4.15
C PRO A 111 -0.97 19.74 -3.03
N ILE A 112 -1.72 18.64 -3.06
CA ILE A 112 -1.76 17.63 -1.98
C ILE A 112 -1.67 16.19 -2.53
N THR A 113 -1.35 16.04 -3.82
CA THR A 113 -1.14 14.72 -4.43
C THR A 113 0.06 14.81 -5.36
N ILE A 114 0.67 13.68 -5.71
CA ILE A 114 1.74 13.65 -6.72
C ILE A 114 1.24 13.31 -8.12
N THR A 115 -0.07 13.12 -8.24
CA THR A 115 -0.75 12.94 -9.51
C THR A 115 -0.96 14.29 -10.18
N SER A 116 -1.27 14.24 -11.47
CA SER A 116 -1.43 15.42 -12.30
C SER A 116 -2.87 15.55 -12.79
N LYS A 117 -3.21 16.69 -13.41
CA LYS A 117 -4.43 16.78 -14.23
C LYS A 117 -4.44 15.73 -15.36
N PRO A 118 -5.63 15.22 -15.74
CA PRO A 118 -5.75 14.24 -16.81
C PRO A 118 -5.39 14.83 -18.18
N ASN A 119 -4.89 13.99 -19.07
CA ASN A 119 -4.52 14.35 -20.45
C ASN A 119 -5.37 13.54 -21.44
N LYS A 120 -6.19 14.22 -22.26
CA LYS A 120 -7.14 13.59 -23.19
C LYS A 120 -6.49 12.66 -24.23
N THR A 121 -5.19 12.80 -24.48
CA THR A 121 -4.44 11.96 -25.44
C THR A 121 -4.01 10.61 -24.85
N LYS A 122 -4.21 10.40 -23.55
CA LYS A 122 -3.69 9.25 -22.82
C LYS A 122 -4.78 8.22 -22.54
N PRO A 123 -4.43 6.91 -22.47
CA PRO A 123 -5.38 5.86 -22.16
C PRO A 123 -6.10 6.12 -20.83
N ILE A 124 -7.34 5.66 -20.74
CA ILE A 124 -8.18 5.77 -19.55
C ILE A 124 -8.33 4.37 -18.94
N LEU A 125 -8.06 4.26 -17.64
CA LEU A 125 -8.23 3.01 -16.88
C LEU A 125 -9.11 3.27 -15.66
N ALA A 126 -9.92 2.29 -15.24
CA ALA A 126 -10.52 2.38 -13.92
C ALA A 126 -9.42 2.28 -12.84
N MET A 127 -9.56 3.01 -11.73
CA MET A 127 -8.58 2.93 -10.64
C MET A 127 -8.41 1.49 -10.10
N THR A 128 -9.46 0.67 -10.17
CA THR A 128 -9.42 -0.74 -9.78
C THR A 128 -8.64 -1.63 -10.74
N ASP A 129 -8.47 -1.21 -12.00
CA ASP A 129 -7.69 -1.94 -13.00
C ASP A 129 -6.21 -1.55 -12.94
N TYR A 130 -5.92 -0.36 -12.42
CA TYR A 130 -4.56 0.13 -12.18
C TYR A 130 -3.86 -0.63 -11.07
N LEU A 131 -4.57 -0.90 -9.98
CA LEU A 131 -4.13 -1.77 -8.89
C LEU A 131 -5.22 -2.80 -8.64
N TYR A 132 -5.13 -3.93 -9.35
CA TYR A 132 -6.08 -5.02 -9.17
C TYR A 132 -6.10 -5.46 -7.71
N THR A 133 -7.29 -5.48 -7.13
CA THR A 133 -7.47 -5.85 -5.74
C THR A 133 -8.78 -6.62 -5.53
N SER A 134 -8.69 -7.85 -5.04
CA SER A 134 -9.85 -8.70 -4.72
C SER A 134 -10.68 -8.14 -3.55
N SER A 135 -11.97 -8.44 -3.49
CA SER A 135 -12.79 -8.14 -2.29
C SER A 135 -12.28 -8.89 -1.06
N LEU A 136 -12.72 -8.50 0.15
CA LEU A 136 -12.35 -9.23 1.38
C LEU A 136 -12.80 -10.69 1.34
N GLN A 137 -13.99 -10.95 0.79
CA GLN A 137 -14.51 -12.30 0.61
C GLN A 137 -13.67 -13.11 -0.39
N GLU A 138 -13.38 -12.54 -1.56
CA GLU A 138 -12.52 -13.17 -2.57
C GLU A 138 -11.13 -13.47 -2.03
N THR A 139 -10.57 -12.55 -1.22
CA THR A 139 -9.25 -12.72 -0.60
C THR A 139 -9.15 -14.03 0.19
N LEU A 140 -10.19 -14.40 0.94
CA LEU A 140 -10.19 -15.67 1.68
C LEU A 140 -10.46 -16.87 0.77
N ASN A 141 -11.24 -16.68 -0.29
CA ASN A 141 -11.54 -17.73 -1.27
C ASN A 141 -10.33 -18.10 -2.14
N ASP A 142 -9.34 -17.23 -2.28
CA ASP A 142 -8.08 -17.53 -2.99
C ASP A 142 -7.25 -18.59 -2.26
N TYR A 143 -7.48 -18.80 -0.96
CA TYR A 143 -6.82 -19.82 -0.17
C TYR A 143 -7.64 -21.11 -0.13
N LYS A 144 -7.36 -22.02 -1.07
CA LYS A 144 -8.07 -23.30 -1.23
C LYS A 144 -7.22 -24.53 -0.89
N SER A 145 -5.90 -24.43 -1.03
CA SER A 145 -4.98 -25.57 -0.99
C SER A 145 -4.25 -25.62 0.36
N PHE A 146 -4.92 -26.19 1.36
CA PHE A 146 -4.35 -26.37 2.69
C PHE A 146 -3.61 -27.70 2.79
N THR A 147 -2.38 -27.67 3.31
CA THR A 147 -1.55 -28.85 3.53
C THR A 147 -1.46 -29.17 5.01
N LYS A 148 -1.54 -30.46 5.38
CA LYS A 148 -1.39 -30.89 6.77
C LYS A 148 -0.06 -30.43 7.34
N SER A 149 -0.08 -29.84 8.53
CA SER A 149 1.11 -29.40 9.27
C SER A 149 0.89 -29.60 10.76
N ASN A 150 1.93 -30.05 11.46
CA ASN A 150 1.96 -30.09 12.92
C ASN A 150 2.87 -29.00 13.49
N ASP A 151 3.37 -28.12 12.63
CA ASP A 151 4.48 -27.21 12.90
C ASP A 151 3.98 -25.76 12.86
N ILE A 152 3.31 -25.37 13.95
CA ILE A 152 2.72 -24.04 14.15
C ILE A 152 2.92 -23.65 15.61
N ASP A 153 3.44 -22.45 15.85
CA ASP A 153 3.68 -21.97 17.21
C ASP A 153 2.41 -21.39 17.85
N THR A 154 1.60 -20.68 17.06
CA THR A 154 0.44 -19.96 17.58
C THR A 154 -0.71 -19.95 16.59
N ILE A 155 -1.91 -20.20 17.11
CA ILE A 155 -3.18 -20.14 16.38
C ILE A 155 -4.03 -19.01 16.96
N TYR A 156 -4.68 -18.26 16.08
CA TYR A 156 -5.59 -17.20 16.41
C TYR A 156 -6.96 -17.39 15.77
N ARG A 157 -8.01 -17.16 16.56
CA ARG A 157 -9.38 -17.01 16.10
C ARG A 157 -9.76 -15.54 16.09
N PHE A 158 -10.52 -15.12 15.08
CA PHE A 158 -11.07 -13.77 15.01
C PHE A 158 -12.50 -13.78 15.52
N THR A 159 -12.81 -12.83 16.40
CA THR A 159 -14.13 -12.67 17.02
C THR A 159 -14.56 -11.21 16.95
N LYS A 160 -15.82 -10.92 17.31
CA LYS A 160 -16.30 -9.54 17.49
C LYS A 160 -15.42 -8.70 18.44
N HIS A 161 -14.74 -9.36 19.38
CA HIS A 161 -13.82 -8.74 20.35
C HIS A 161 -12.38 -8.58 19.84
N GLY A 162 -12.06 -9.14 18.67
CA GLY A 162 -10.75 -9.08 18.04
C GLY A 162 -10.06 -10.44 17.92
N LYS A 163 -8.75 -10.37 17.63
CA LYS A 163 -7.86 -11.54 17.49
C LYS A 163 -7.60 -12.17 18.87
N GLN A 164 -7.95 -13.43 19.03
CA GLN A 164 -7.75 -14.20 20.27
C GLN A 164 -6.86 -15.41 19.99
N GLN A 165 -5.80 -15.59 20.77
CA GLN A 165 -5.01 -16.82 20.72
C GLN A 165 -5.83 -17.99 21.27
N VAL A 166 -5.79 -19.12 20.57
CA VAL A 166 -6.51 -20.34 20.95
C VAL A 166 -5.55 -21.51 21.08
N THR A 167 -5.70 -22.28 22.16
CA THR A 167 -4.83 -23.44 22.47
C THR A 167 -5.60 -24.76 22.53
N LYS A 168 -6.94 -24.71 22.61
CA LYS A 168 -7.84 -25.86 22.68
C LYS A 168 -9.21 -25.51 22.12
N ASN A 169 -10.06 -26.52 21.93
CA ASN A 169 -11.45 -26.39 21.46
C ASN A 169 -11.57 -25.75 20.07
N PHE A 170 -10.91 -26.34 19.08
CA PHE A 170 -10.94 -25.86 17.71
C PHE A 170 -12.23 -26.31 17.00
N THR A 171 -12.88 -25.38 16.30
CA THR A 171 -14.04 -25.68 15.48
C THR A 171 -13.56 -26.28 14.16
N PRO A 172 -14.05 -27.48 13.76
CA PRO A 172 -13.71 -28.05 12.46
C PRO A 172 -14.09 -27.12 11.31
N ASN A 173 -13.24 -27.05 10.28
CA ASN A 173 -13.43 -26.25 9.06
C ASN A 173 -13.54 -24.72 9.24
N GLU A 174 -13.45 -24.18 10.45
CA GLU A 174 -13.32 -22.75 10.67
C GLU A 174 -11.94 -22.25 10.19
N LEU A 175 -11.88 -21.02 9.67
CA LEU A 175 -10.64 -20.39 9.26
C LEU A 175 -9.98 -19.68 10.45
N TYR A 176 -8.75 -20.08 10.72
CA TYR A 176 -7.87 -19.51 11.73
C TYR A 176 -6.70 -18.80 11.06
N PHE A 177 -6.06 -17.91 11.81
CA PHE A 177 -4.77 -17.35 11.45
C PHE A 177 -3.68 -18.01 12.27
N ALA A 178 -2.59 -18.41 11.64
CA ALA A 178 -1.50 -19.13 12.26
C ALA A 178 -0.19 -18.39 12.06
N GLU A 179 0.68 -18.43 13.08
CA GLU A 179 2.01 -17.84 13.04
C GLU A 179 3.05 -18.89 13.43
N LYS A 180 4.18 -18.88 12.73
CA LYS A 180 5.38 -19.67 13.05
C LYS A 180 6.59 -18.76 13.04
N LYS A 181 7.39 -18.79 14.11
CA LYS A 181 8.64 -18.05 14.22
C LYS A 181 9.79 -18.94 13.75
N GLN A 182 10.40 -18.54 12.65
CA GLN A 182 11.65 -19.13 12.18
C GLN A 182 12.82 -18.32 12.74
N VAL A 183 13.62 -18.94 13.60
CA VAL A 183 14.84 -18.33 14.15
C VAL A 183 15.97 -18.47 13.13
N PHE A 184 16.72 -17.39 12.91
CA PHE A 184 17.89 -17.42 12.04
C PHE A 184 19.15 -17.81 12.81
N VAL A 185 20.08 -18.49 12.12
CA VAL A 185 21.37 -18.97 12.69
C VAL A 185 22.20 -17.82 13.30
N HIS A 186 22.06 -16.60 12.80
CA HIS A 186 22.82 -15.42 13.25
C HIS A 186 22.05 -14.51 14.22
N GLY A 187 20.97 -15.02 14.83
CA GLY A 187 20.10 -14.23 15.70
C GLY A 187 19.00 -13.50 14.93
N GLY A 188 17.86 -13.30 15.60
CA GLY A 188 16.64 -12.75 14.99
C GLY A 188 15.63 -13.83 14.60
N HIS A 189 14.42 -13.40 14.24
CA HIS A 189 13.35 -14.30 13.81
C HIS A 189 12.53 -13.68 12.67
N LYS A 190 12.03 -14.54 11.79
CA LYS A 190 10.99 -14.21 10.82
C LYS A 190 9.70 -14.89 11.26
N THR A 191 8.59 -14.16 11.23
CA THR A 191 7.28 -14.75 11.47
C THR A 191 6.63 -15.10 10.14
N ASP A 192 6.58 -16.38 9.83
CA ASP A 192 5.75 -16.88 8.74
C ASP A 192 4.28 -16.95 9.19
N ARG A 193 3.40 -16.61 8.26
CA ARG A 193 1.97 -16.40 8.52
C ARG A 193 1.16 -17.28 7.60
N PHE A 194 0.13 -17.90 8.15
CA PHE A 194 -0.68 -18.87 7.43
C PHE A 194 -2.16 -18.66 7.72
N LEU A 195 -3.00 -19.05 6.78
CA LEU A 195 -4.38 -19.43 7.09
C LEU A 195 -4.38 -20.90 7.49
N ALA A 196 -5.21 -21.24 8.47
CA ALA A 196 -5.28 -22.58 9.03
C ALA A 196 -6.72 -23.08 9.14
N LYS A 197 -6.93 -24.38 8.97
CA LYS A 197 -8.19 -25.10 9.24
C LYS A 197 -7.90 -26.31 10.11
N PHE A 198 -8.82 -26.61 11.02
CA PHE A 198 -8.76 -27.84 11.82
C PHE A 198 -9.60 -28.94 11.15
N GLN A 199 -8.94 -30.02 10.71
CA GLN A 199 -9.53 -31.17 10.00
C GLN A 199 -8.78 -32.44 10.41
N ASN A 200 -9.03 -32.96 11.62
CA ASN A 200 -8.25 -34.08 12.20
C ASN A 200 -6.73 -33.77 12.25
N GLY A 201 -6.42 -32.55 12.71
CA GLY A 201 -5.10 -31.94 12.65
C GLY A 201 -5.12 -30.60 11.90
N TRP A 202 -4.05 -29.83 12.02
CA TRP A 202 -3.95 -28.54 11.36
C TRP A 202 -3.60 -28.70 9.88
N HIS A 203 -4.33 -27.99 9.05
CA HIS A 203 -4.01 -27.81 7.64
C HIS A 203 -3.79 -26.33 7.39
N ILE A 204 -2.66 -25.98 6.78
CA ILE A 204 -2.23 -24.58 6.61
C ILE A 204 -1.97 -24.23 5.15
N GLN A 205 -2.10 -22.95 4.82
CA GLN A 205 -1.65 -22.37 3.56
C GLN A 205 -0.94 -21.05 3.86
N GLN A 206 0.26 -20.87 3.29
CA GLN A 206 1.08 -19.68 3.54
C GLN A 206 0.42 -18.43 2.96
N VAL A 207 0.44 -17.36 3.76
CA VAL A 207 -0.02 -16.03 3.36
C VAL A 207 1.19 -15.23 2.91
N ALA A 208 1.19 -14.77 1.66
CA ALA A 208 2.22 -13.87 1.15
C ALA A 208 2.25 -12.57 1.98
N GLU A 209 3.45 -12.05 2.29
CA GLU A 209 3.59 -10.90 3.21
C GLU A 209 2.75 -9.68 2.78
N ARG A 210 2.68 -9.41 1.48
CA ARG A 210 1.83 -8.32 0.93
C ARG A 210 0.34 -8.48 1.24
N ASN A 211 -0.15 -9.72 1.36
CA ASN A 211 -1.55 -10.05 1.58
C ASN A 211 -1.91 -10.16 3.07
N VAL A 212 -0.94 -10.20 3.98
CA VAL A 212 -1.17 -10.40 5.42
C VAL A 212 -2.21 -9.42 5.96
N ARG A 213 -2.05 -8.13 5.68
CA ARG A 213 -3.00 -7.11 6.16
C ARG A 213 -4.39 -7.34 5.59
N ARG A 214 -4.51 -7.64 4.30
CA ARG A 214 -5.79 -7.89 3.66
C ARG A 214 -6.50 -9.11 4.28
N VAL A 215 -5.76 -10.18 4.55
CA VAL A 215 -6.26 -11.35 5.27
C VAL A 215 -6.75 -10.98 6.68
N TYR A 216 -6.02 -10.12 7.40
CA TYR A 216 -6.48 -9.60 8.70
C TYR A 216 -7.80 -8.83 8.58
N TYR A 217 -7.95 -7.95 7.59
CA TYR A 217 -9.21 -7.25 7.35
C TYR A 217 -10.35 -8.24 7.07
N ALA A 218 -10.12 -9.21 6.17
CA ALA A 218 -11.13 -10.18 5.79
C ALA A 218 -11.57 -11.09 6.97
N LEU A 219 -10.63 -11.54 7.80
CA LEU A 219 -10.95 -12.32 8.99
C LEU A 219 -11.72 -11.51 10.06
N ASN A 220 -11.40 -10.23 10.25
CA ASN A 220 -12.17 -9.35 11.13
C ASN A 220 -13.59 -9.12 10.60
N ALA A 221 -13.74 -8.81 9.31
CA ALA A 221 -15.03 -8.58 8.66
C ALA A 221 -15.94 -9.82 8.78
N ARG A 222 -15.41 -11.01 8.48
CA ARG A 222 -16.11 -12.29 8.69
C ARG A 222 -16.56 -12.50 10.14
N ALA A 223 -15.79 -12.00 11.11
CA ALA A 223 -16.12 -12.07 12.53
C ALA A 223 -17.05 -10.94 13.02
N GLY A 224 -17.59 -10.12 12.11
CA GLY A 224 -18.47 -8.99 12.42
C GLY A 224 -17.76 -7.80 13.06
N ARG A 225 -16.43 -7.70 12.90
CA ARG A 225 -15.61 -6.62 13.45
C ARG A 225 -15.03 -5.77 12.32
N TYR A 226 -15.17 -4.46 12.41
CA TYR A 226 -14.73 -3.52 11.39
C TYR A 226 -13.68 -2.56 11.94
N TYR A 227 -12.66 -2.27 11.14
CA TYR A 227 -11.74 -1.19 11.46
C TYR A 227 -12.40 0.16 11.16
N THR A 228 -12.01 1.16 11.94
CA THR A 228 -12.63 2.48 11.87
C THR A 228 -11.67 3.55 11.38
N TYR A 229 -12.22 4.67 10.90
CA TYR A 229 -11.49 5.88 10.56
C TYR A 229 -12.21 7.12 11.11
N SER A 230 -11.51 8.23 11.22
CA SER A 230 -12.07 9.54 11.57
C SER A 230 -11.62 10.60 10.58
N LEU A 231 -12.48 11.60 10.36
CA LEU A 231 -12.25 12.69 9.44
C LEU A 231 -12.18 14.01 10.18
N LYS A 232 -11.16 14.81 9.89
CA LYS A 232 -11.04 16.19 10.38
C LYS A 232 -10.96 17.14 9.20
N LYS A 233 -12.00 17.94 9.02
CA LYS A 233 -12.11 18.85 7.89
C LYS A 233 -11.27 20.11 8.11
N HIS A 234 -10.53 20.51 7.08
CA HIS A 234 -9.83 21.79 6.97
C HIS A 234 -10.29 22.53 5.71
N THR A 235 -9.81 23.77 5.53
CA THR A 235 -10.24 24.65 4.43
C THR A 235 -10.06 24.03 3.05
N VAL A 236 -8.89 23.41 2.80
CA VAL A 236 -8.53 22.88 1.46
C VAL A 236 -8.38 21.35 1.42
N TYR A 237 -8.36 20.69 2.57
CA TYR A 237 -8.22 19.24 2.69
C TYR A 237 -8.97 18.68 3.90
N THR A 238 -9.17 17.38 3.92
CA THR A 238 -9.63 16.59 5.05
C THR A 238 -8.49 15.71 5.52
N GLU A 239 -8.18 15.74 6.82
CA GLU A 239 -7.26 14.79 7.44
C GLU A 239 -8.02 13.50 7.76
N LEU A 240 -7.57 12.40 7.18
CA LEU A 240 -8.06 11.04 7.42
C LEU A 240 -7.16 10.39 8.46
N GLU A 241 -7.72 9.90 9.57
CA GLU A 241 -7.01 9.11 10.56
C GLU A 241 -7.60 7.70 10.64
N LEU A 242 -6.74 6.69 10.50
CA LEU A 242 -7.11 5.27 10.47
C LEU A 242 -6.78 4.59 11.80
N GLN A 243 -7.68 3.75 12.29
CA GLN A 243 -7.40 2.88 13.43
C GLN A 243 -6.23 1.91 13.14
N PHE A 244 -6.17 1.43 11.90
CA PHE A 244 -5.24 0.40 11.45
C PHE A 244 -4.69 0.72 10.06
N CYS A 245 -3.48 0.25 9.78
CA CYS A 245 -2.82 0.51 8.49
C CYS A 245 -3.55 -0.24 7.37
N LEU A 246 -3.68 0.40 6.22
CA LEU A 246 -4.30 -0.21 5.05
C LEU A 246 -3.45 -1.36 4.49
N PRO A 247 -4.10 -2.34 3.80
CA PRO A 247 -3.42 -3.20 2.84
C PRO A 247 -2.74 -2.37 1.74
N HIS A 248 -1.84 -3.01 1.00
CA HIS A 248 -0.95 -2.35 0.05
C HIS A 248 -1.73 -1.60 -1.04
N GLU A 249 -2.76 -2.21 -1.59
CA GLU A 249 -3.47 -1.68 -2.74
C GLU A 249 -4.35 -0.48 -2.35
N GLU A 250 -5.10 -0.54 -1.24
CA GLU A 250 -5.86 0.62 -0.75
C GLU A 250 -4.95 1.75 -0.26
N PHE A 251 -3.81 1.42 0.34
CA PHE A 251 -2.79 2.42 0.66
C PHE A 251 -2.34 3.16 -0.62
N ALA A 252 -2.03 2.40 -1.67
CA ALA A 252 -1.56 2.95 -2.92
C ALA A 252 -2.65 3.77 -3.63
N MET A 253 -3.90 3.28 -3.70
CA MET A 253 -5.04 4.00 -4.26
C MET A 253 -5.30 5.33 -3.53
N ILE A 254 -5.31 5.33 -2.19
CA ILE A 254 -5.50 6.57 -1.42
C ILE A 254 -4.31 7.53 -1.62
N SER A 255 -3.09 6.99 -1.72
CA SER A 255 -1.88 7.79 -1.95
C SER A 255 -1.81 8.43 -3.35
N LEU A 256 -2.67 8.02 -4.29
CA LEU A 256 -2.81 8.71 -5.59
C LEU A 256 -3.64 9.98 -5.45
N ILE A 257 -4.67 9.96 -4.60
CA ILE A 257 -5.61 11.08 -4.41
C ILE A 257 -5.38 11.84 -3.11
N GLY A 258 -4.28 11.58 -2.42
CA GLY A 258 -3.93 12.23 -1.17
C GLY A 258 -2.50 11.91 -0.77
N MET A 259 -2.02 12.57 0.28
CA MET A 259 -0.64 12.42 0.74
C MET A 259 -0.62 11.81 2.15
N PRO A 260 0.02 10.64 2.36
CA PRO A 260 0.24 10.14 3.70
C PRO A 260 1.16 11.08 4.49
N LYS A 261 0.92 11.24 5.79
CA LYS A 261 1.79 12.05 6.67
C LYS A 261 3.18 11.43 6.84
N ILE A 262 3.26 10.11 6.80
CA ILE A 262 4.49 9.31 6.83
C ILE A 262 4.39 8.18 5.83
N PHE A 263 5.48 7.76 5.20
CA PHE A 263 5.40 6.67 4.22
C PHE A 263 5.14 5.31 4.89
N LYS A 264 6.00 4.89 5.82
CA LYS A 264 5.94 3.54 6.40
C LYS A 264 4.92 3.52 7.54
N ASN A 265 3.98 2.56 7.49
CA ASN A 265 2.89 2.41 8.46
C ASN A 265 1.99 3.65 8.57
N ALA A 266 1.73 4.30 7.44
CA ALA A 266 0.81 5.43 7.39
C ALA A 266 -0.56 5.06 7.96
N LYS A 267 -1.01 5.88 8.90
CA LYS A 267 -2.38 5.89 9.42
C LYS A 267 -3.08 7.23 9.22
N THR A 268 -2.33 8.24 8.78
CA THR A 268 -2.84 9.60 8.60
C THR A 268 -2.56 10.06 7.19
N PHE A 269 -3.58 10.62 6.54
CA PHE A 269 -3.49 11.14 5.18
C PHE A 269 -4.12 12.52 5.08
N TYR A 270 -3.54 13.35 4.22
CA TYR A 270 -4.11 14.61 3.78
C TYR A 270 -4.82 14.38 2.44
N ILE A 271 -6.14 14.52 2.42
CA ILE A 271 -6.97 14.27 1.24
C ILE A 271 -7.56 15.62 0.79
N PRO A 272 -7.32 16.11 -0.44
CA PRO A 272 -8.07 17.21 -1.01
C PRO A 272 -9.58 17.05 -0.79
N ASN A 273 -10.27 18.13 -0.42
CA ASN A 273 -11.71 18.06 -0.13
C ASN A 273 -12.53 17.52 -1.31
N MET A 274 -12.07 17.72 -2.54
CA MET A 274 -12.71 17.20 -3.76
C MET A 274 -12.64 15.67 -3.92
N TYR A 275 -11.75 14.98 -3.20
CA TYR A 275 -11.53 13.53 -3.32
C TYR A 275 -12.02 12.72 -2.11
N VAL A 276 -12.73 13.36 -1.16
CA VAL A 276 -13.21 12.70 0.07
C VAL A 276 -14.16 11.54 -0.26
N GLU A 277 -15.10 11.73 -1.18
CA GLU A 277 -16.05 10.69 -1.60
C GLU A 277 -15.36 9.48 -2.24
N ASP A 278 -14.32 9.71 -3.05
CA ASP A 278 -13.53 8.64 -3.66
C ASP A 278 -12.68 7.90 -2.63
N MET A 279 -12.09 8.62 -1.68
CA MET A 279 -11.38 8.03 -0.55
C MET A 279 -12.31 7.16 0.31
N ILE A 280 -13.52 7.63 0.62
CA ILE A 280 -14.52 6.83 1.35
C ILE A 280 -14.87 5.56 0.57
N ALA A 281 -15.09 5.67 -0.75
CA ALA A 281 -15.36 4.50 -1.59
C ALA A 281 -14.20 3.50 -1.60
N ILE A 282 -12.94 3.95 -1.54
CA ILE A 282 -11.78 3.06 -1.40
C ILE A 282 -11.80 2.36 -0.02
N LEU A 283 -12.07 3.08 1.07
CA LEU A 283 -12.14 2.51 2.42
C LEU A 283 -13.30 1.52 2.58
N GLN A 284 -14.43 1.76 1.90
CA GLN A 284 -15.58 0.85 1.90
C GLN A 284 -15.27 -0.52 1.30
N ARG A 285 -14.27 -0.64 0.41
CA ARG A 285 -13.78 -1.94 -0.09
C ARG A 285 -13.21 -2.84 1.01
N LEU A 286 -12.81 -2.22 2.13
CA LEU A 286 -12.32 -2.88 3.34
C LEU A 286 -13.39 -2.94 4.44
N GLU A 287 -14.65 -2.63 4.11
CA GLU A 287 -15.78 -2.57 5.04
C GLU A 287 -15.52 -1.65 6.25
N MET A 288 -14.65 -0.64 6.08
CA MET A 288 -14.32 0.28 7.14
C MET A 288 -15.48 1.23 7.45
N LYS A 289 -15.57 1.64 8.71
CA LYS A 289 -16.63 2.53 9.20
C LYS A 289 -16.07 3.83 9.76
N GLU A 290 -16.75 4.93 9.52
CA GLU A 290 -16.42 6.19 10.20
C GLU A 290 -16.74 6.08 11.69
N ARG A 291 -15.88 6.64 12.54
CA ARG A 291 -16.17 6.82 13.97
C ARG A 291 -17.15 7.98 14.11
N CYS A 292 -18.35 7.66 14.58
CA CYS A 292 -19.28 8.66 15.10
C CYS A 292 -18.76 9.30 16.39
#